data_AF-A0A442WBG7-F1
#
_entry.id   AF-A0A442WBG7-F1
#
_cell.length_a   1.000
_cell.length_b   1.000
_cell.length_c   1.000
_cell.angle_alpha   90.00
_cell.angle_beta   90.00
_cell.angle_gamma   90.00
#
_symmetry.space_group_name_H-M   'P 1'
#
loop_
_entity.id
_entity.type
_entity.pdbx_description
1 polymer ?
#
loop_
_entity_poly.entity_id
_entity_poly.type
_entity_poly.pdbx_seq_one_letter_code
_entity_poly.pdbx_strand_id
1 'polypeptide(L)'
;MGLHPGSRTQGRGLRTALTAFRRVGKEIFWEGEGVDELGRERRNNQALIQIDKRCFGPIGVDLLIGDASKAAIKLDWKPTSSPRK
;
A
#
# COMPACT_ATOMS: atom_id res chain seq x y z
N MET A 1 -2.73 32.75 7.45
CA MET A 1 -1.55 32.04 6.92
C MET A 1 -1.83 30.55 7.11
N GLY A 2 -2.45 29.93 6.11
CA GLY A 2 -3.07 28.61 6.23
C GLY A 2 -2.04 27.49 6.14
N LEU A 3 -2.08 26.57 7.10
CA LEU A 3 -1.29 25.34 7.09
C LEU A 3 -1.85 24.42 5.99
N HIS A 4 -1.04 24.09 4.99
CA HIS A 4 -1.34 23.05 3.99
C HIS A 4 -0.91 21.68 4.53
N PRO A 5 -1.82 20.73 4.80
CA PRO A 5 -1.47 19.36 5.15
C PRO A 5 -1.34 18.57 3.85
N GLY A 6 -0.16 18.63 3.23
CA GLY A 6 0.08 18.02 1.92
C GLY A 6 1.47 17.44 1.78
N SER A 7 1.98 16.72 2.79
CA SER A 7 3.23 15.97 2.64
C SER A 7 3.34 14.85 3.67
N ARG A 8 2.99 13.63 3.24
CA ARG A 8 3.58 12.32 3.66
C ARG A 8 2.56 11.19 3.54
N THR A 9 2.18 10.83 2.32
CA THR A 9 1.74 9.47 2.01
C THR A 9 2.96 8.66 1.57
N GLN A 10 3.90 8.36 2.50
CA GLN A 10 4.77 7.20 2.32
C GLN A 10 3.97 5.94 2.67
N GLY A 11 3.04 5.58 1.79
CA GLY A 11 2.28 4.36 1.87
C GLY A 11 3.17 3.16 1.55
N ARG A 12 3.59 2.42 2.58
CA ARG A 12 4.30 1.13 2.42
C ARG A 12 3.52 0.10 1.57
N GLY A 13 2.22 0.34 1.29
CA GLY A 13 1.34 -0.57 0.57
C GLY A 13 1.47 -0.61 -0.95
N LEU A 14 1.92 0.47 -1.63
CA LEU A 14 2.00 0.43 -3.10
C LEU A 14 3.22 -0.38 -3.58
N ARG A 15 4.30 -0.35 -2.80
CA ARG A 15 5.57 -1.02 -3.14
C ARG A 15 5.53 -2.53 -2.97
N THR A 16 4.62 -3.08 -2.17
CA THR A 16 4.42 -4.54 -2.08
C THR A 16 3.80 -5.12 -3.35
N ALA A 17 3.12 -4.30 -4.17
CA ALA A 17 2.59 -4.74 -5.46
C ALA A 17 3.69 -5.24 -6.40
N LEU A 18 4.91 -4.69 -6.30
CA LEU A 18 6.07 -5.13 -7.09
C LEU A 18 6.33 -6.63 -6.93
N THR A 19 6.19 -7.16 -5.72
CA THR A 19 6.36 -8.59 -5.45
C THR A 19 5.31 -9.44 -6.15
N ALA A 20 4.07 -8.95 -6.27
CA ALA A 20 3.01 -9.64 -6.99
C ALA A 20 3.26 -9.64 -8.51
N PHE A 21 3.63 -8.49 -9.09
CA PHE A 21 3.97 -8.40 -10.51
C PHE A 21 5.19 -9.25 -10.88
N ARG A 22 6.20 -9.33 -10.00
CA ARG A 22 7.38 -10.16 -10.22
C ARG A 22 7.05 -11.65 -10.29
N ARG A 23 6.03 -12.12 -9.55
CA ARG A 23 5.56 -13.52 -9.63
C ARG A 23 4.93 -13.88 -10.98
N VAL A 24 4.42 -12.90 -11.71
CA VAL A 24 3.87 -13.07 -13.06
C VAL A 24 4.86 -12.61 -14.15
N GLY A 25 6.14 -12.45 -13.81
CA GLY A 25 7.20 -12.09 -14.74
C GLY A 25 7.15 -10.64 -15.24
N LYS A 26 6.44 -9.75 -14.55
CA LYS A 26 6.37 -8.33 -14.88
C LYS A 26 7.29 -7.53 -13.96
N GLU A 27 8.26 -6.86 -14.57
CA GLU A 27 9.14 -5.91 -13.88
C GLU A 27 8.56 -4.50 -14.03
N ILE A 28 8.17 -3.91 -12.90
CA ILE A 28 7.56 -2.58 -12.85
C ILE A 28 8.56 -1.58 -12.28
N PHE A 29 8.69 -0.43 -12.94
CA PHE A 29 9.40 0.72 -12.41
C PHE A 29 8.41 1.88 -12.23
N TRP A 30 8.70 2.76 -11.27
CA TRP A 30 7.85 3.88 -10.91
C TRP A 30 8.44 5.18 -11.46
N GLU A 31 7.59 6.01 -12.05
CA GLU A 31 7.90 7.37 -12.50
C GLU A 31 6.85 8.35 -11.96
N GLY A 32 7.26 9.58 -11.65
CA GLY A 32 6.38 10.60 -11.07
C GLY A 32 6.35 10.56 -9.54
N GLU A 33 5.49 11.39 -8.95
CA GLU A 33 5.34 11.53 -7.49
C GLU A 33 3.87 11.81 -7.13
N GLY A 34 3.45 11.33 -5.96
CA GLY A 34 2.15 11.65 -5.39
C GLY A 34 1.01 11.07 -6.22
N VAL A 35 0.11 11.92 -6.71
CA VAL A 35 -1.04 11.48 -7.53
C VAL A 35 -0.69 11.22 -8.98
N ASP A 36 0.47 11.71 -9.42
CA ASP A 36 0.98 11.55 -10.78
C ASP A 36 1.97 10.36 -10.87
N GLU A 37 2.07 9.55 -9.81
CA GLU A 37 2.91 8.34 -9.79
C GLU A 37 2.31 7.25 -10.71
N LEU A 38 3.16 6.72 -11.59
CA LEU A 38 2.83 5.73 -12.62
C LEU A 38 3.75 4.51 -12.50
N GLY A 39 3.17 3.32 -12.49
CA GLY A 39 3.90 2.05 -12.58
C GLY A 39 3.92 1.54 -14.02
N ARG A 40 5.10 1.50 -14.63
CA ARG A 40 5.31 1.05 -16.01
C ARG A 40 6.05 -0.27 -16.07
N GLU A 41 5.71 -1.12 -17.04
CA GLU A 41 6.44 -2.34 -17.34
C GLU A 41 7.74 -2.04 -18.08
N ARG A 42 8.86 -2.59 -17.58
CA ARG A 42 10.20 -2.34 -18.11
C ARG A 42 10.37 -2.78 -19.57
N ARG A 43 9.67 -3.84 -19.99
CA ARG A 43 9.86 -4.48 -21.30
C ARG A 43 9.30 -3.67 -22.47
N ASN A 44 8.16 -3.02 -22.27
CA ASN A 44 7.36 -2.39 -23.34
C ASN A 44 6.93 -0.95 -23.00
N ASN A 45 7.36 -0.44 -21.84
CA ASN A 45 7.02 0.88 -21.33
C ASN A 45 5.50 1.11 -21.12
N GLN A 46 4.71 0.04 -21.06
CA GLN A 46 3.27 0.12 -20.89
C GLN A 46 2.93 0.53 -19.45
N ALA A 47 2.07 1.53 -19.29
CA ALA A 47 1.52 1.89 -17.99
C ALA A 47 0.55 0.79 -17.51
N LEU A 48 0.88 0.14 -16.40
CA LEU A 48 0.07 -0.91 -15.80
C LEU A 48 -0.55 -0.49 -14.46
N ILE A 49 -0.02 0.56 -13.82
CA ILE A 49 -0.51 1.08 -12.55
C ILE A 49 -0.58 2.61 -12.63
N GLN A 50 -1.69 3.19 -12.20
CA GLN A 50 -1.83 4.62 -11.99
C GLN A 50 -2.57 4.87 -10.66
N ILE A 51 -2.33 6.03 -10.07
CA ILE A 51 -3.10 6.49 -8.92
C ILE A 51 -4.33 7.24 -9.42
N ASP A 52 -5.51 6.73 -9.08
CA ASP A 52 -6.78 7.42 -9.35
C ASP A 52 -7.24 8.14 -8.08
N LYS A 53 -7.47 9.45 -8.18
CA LYS A 53 -7.94 10.24 -7.05
C LYS A 53 -9.29 9.76 -6.49
N ARG A 54 -10.09 9.10 -7.31
CA ARG A 54 -11.38 8.51 -6.92
C ARG A 54 -11.23 7.30 -5.98
N CYS A 55 -10.04 6.69 -5.94
CA CYS A 55 -9.73 5.59 -5.03
C CYS A 55 -9.31 6.06 -3.63
N PHE A 56 -9.11 7.37 -3.40
CA PHE A 56 -8.93 7.89 -2.05
C PHE A 56 -10.27 7.92 -1.33
N GLY A 57 -10.43 7.05 -0.33
CA GLY A 57 -11.56 7.13 0.57
C GLY A 57 -11.54 8.45 1.38
N PRO A 58 -12.70 9.01 1.75
CA PRO A 58 -12.78 10.26 2.50
C PRO A 58 -12.08 10.23 3.87
N ILE A 59 -11.81 9.02 4.39
CA ILE A 59 -11.07 8.75 5.61
C ILE A 59 -10.10 7.59 5.34
N GLY A 60 -9.00 7.90 4.66
CA GLY A 60 -7.86 6.98 4.61
C GLY A 60 -7.24 6.86 6.00
N VAL A 61 -7.11 5.65 6.52
CA VAL A 61 -6.42 5.37 7.79
C VAL A 61 -4.96 5.03 7.49
N ASP A 62 -4.03 5.84 7.96
CA ASP A 62 -2.60 5.69 7.68
C ASP A 62 -1.98 4.45 8.34
N LEU A 63 -2.54 4.04 9.49
CA LEU A 63 -2.02 2.95 10.30
C LEU A 63 -3.17 2.19 10.98
N LEU A 64 -3.28 0.91 10.67
CA LEU A 64 -4.17 -0.02 11.35
C LEU A 64 -3.34 -1.02 12.14
N ILE A 65 -3.26 -0.83 13.45
CA ILE A 65 -2.69 -1.80 14.39
C ILE A 65 -3.85 -2.41 15.17
N GLY A 66 -4.06 -3.72 15.00
CA GLY A 66 -5.05 -4.46 15.78
C GLY A 66 -4.49 -4.89 17.14
N ASP A 67 -5.26 -4.70 18.21
CA ASP A 67 -5.02 -5.33 19.51
C ASP A 67 -5.95 -6.55 19.69
N ALA A 68 -5.35 -7.74 19.78
CA ALA A 68 -6.08 -9.00 19.93
C ALA A 68 -6.28 -9.42 21.41
N SER A 69 -5.90 -8.58 22.38
CA SER A 69 -5.94 -8.92 23.82
C SER A 69 -7.33 -9.39 24.29
N LYS A 70 -8.40 -8.79 23.77
CA LYS A 70 -9.79 -9.18 24.09
C LYS A 70 -10.12 -10.61 23.63
N ALA A 71 -9.64 -11.02 22.46
CA ALA A 71 -9.87 -12.37 21.92
C ALA A 71 -9.06 -13.42 22.70
N ALA A 72 -7.81 -13.09 23.06
CA ALA A 72 -6.99 -13.95 23.90
C ALA A 72 -7.65 -14.22 25.26
N ILE A 73 -8.19 -13.19 25.92
CA ILE A 73 -8.82 -13.33 27.25
C ILE A 73 -10.14 -14.12 27.18
N LYS A 74 -10.99 -13.83 26.18
CA LYS A 74 -12.35 -14.37 26.16
C LYS A 74 -12.48 -15.72 25.45
N LEU A 75 -11.57 -16.02 24.53
CA LEU A 75 -11.68 -17.17 23.62
C LEU A 75 -10.46 -18.10 23.69
N ASP A 76 -9.49 -17.82 24.58
CA ASP A 76 -8.16 -18.44 24.59
C ASP A 76 -7.50 -18.47 23.20
N TRP A 77 -7.81 -17.45 22.39
CA TRP A 77 -7.40 -17.41 20.99
C TRP A 77 -6.00 -16.82 20.84
N LYS A 78 -5.14 -17.52 20.11
CA LYS A 78 -3.80 -17.06 19.73
C LYS A 78 -3.58 -17.18 18.22
N PRO A 79 -2.95 -16.18 17.58
CA PRO A 79 -2.63 -16.25 16.15
C PRO A 79 -1.59 -17.35 15.89
N THR A 80 -1.87 -18.23 14.94
CA THR A 80 -0.99 -19.34 14.53
C THR A 80 0.02 -18.99 13.44
N SER A 81 -0.12 -17.82 12.80
CA SER A 81 0.81 -17.33 11.78
C SER A 81 1.28 -15.93 12.12
N SER A 82 2.59 -15.73 12.16
CA SER A 82 3.19 -14.39 12.21
C SER A 82 3.18 -13.76 10.81
N PRO A 83 3.00 -12.42 10.69
CA PRO A 83 3.30 -11.74 9.45
C PRO A 83 4.76 -12.03 9.11
N ARG A 84 5.04 -12.55 7.91
CA ARG A 84 6.42 -12.68 7.44
C ARG A 84 6.99 -11.26 7.25
N LYS A 85 8.17 -11.03 7.84
CA LYS A 85 8.93 -9.79 7.66
C LYS A 85 9.42 -9.64 6.23
#